data_AF-A0A3P7PB44-F1
#
_entry.id   AF-A0A3P7PB44-F1
#
_cell.length_a   1.000
_cell.length_b   1.000
_cell.length_c   1.000
_cell.angle_alpha   90.00
_cell.angle_beta   90.00
_cell.angle_gamma   90.00
#
_symmetry.space_group_name_H-M   'P 1'
#
loop_
_entity.id
_entity.type
_entity.pdbx_description
1 polymer ?
#
loop_
_entity_poly.entity_id
_entity_poly.type
_entity_poly.pdbx_seq_one_letter_code
_entity_poly.pdbx_strand_id
1 'polypeptide(L)'
;MCKTSAVTLNVKSQRRTSVVKTTDNLHEHLKKILSILRFEDYIKLIVKLENPAPRPFWHRYLAIISTVGTLGSEESIILGLDVQKGEVTVGLVLPILQDMAIKLDGDGGFKLITKTTVYLFKPISVQALWAAHQAIVIACRVAQTRAYHARGLSHTWITYYSSLAFSDPQKLYEWNKMEDIEDMGRATPQPVELSSTVDDNE
;
A
#
# COMPACT_ATOMS: atom_id res chain seq x y z
N MET A 1 25.32 -60.24 27.92
CA MET A 1 25.32 -58.95 28.64
C MET A 1 25.78 -57.87 27.66
N CYS A 2 24.85 -57.13 27.05
CA CYS A 2 25.16 -56.11 26.05
C CYS A 2 25.26 -54.74 26.75
N LYS A 3 26.40 -54.06 26.63
CA LYS A 3 26.64 -52.74 27.25
C LYS A 3 26.20 -51.64 26.28
N THR A 4 25.13 -50.93 26.60
CA THR A 4 24.70 -49.74 25.86
C THR A 4 25.57 -48.55 26.26
N SER A 5 26.39 -48.05 25.33
CA SER A 5 27.09 -46.77 25.49
C SER A 5 26.17 -45.64 25.05
N ALA A 6 25.91 -44.68 25.94
CA ALA A 6 25.21 -43.46 25.61
C ALA A 6 26.18 -42.47 24.95
N VAL A 7 25.83 -41.99 23.75
CA VAL A 7 26.53 -40.91 23.05
C VAL A 7 25.84 -39.60 23.39
N THR A 8 26.52 -38.71 24.12
CA THR A 8 26.03 -37.35 24.40
C THR A 8 26.36 -36.45 23.21
N LEU A 9 25.34 -35.97 22.49
CA LEU A 9 25.50 -34.98 21.42
C LEU A 9 25.57 -33.58 22.02
N ASN A 10 26.78 -33.02 22.08
CA ASN A 10 26.99 -31.63 22.49
C ASN A 10 26.77 -30.70 21.28
N VAL A 11 25.52 -30.28 21.05
CA VAL A 11 25.20 -29.27 20.04
C VAL A 11 25.60 -27.90 20.59
N LYS A 12 26.85 -27.49 20.34
CA LYS A 12 27.24 -26.09 20.49
C LYS A 12 26.50 -25.28 19.43
N SER A 13 25.40 -24.65 19.83
CA SER A 13 24.69 -23.66 19.03
C SER A 13 25.61 -22.46 18.80
N GLN A 14 26.36 -22.51 17.70
CA GLN A 14 27.02 -21.33 17.15
C GLN A 14 25.92 -20.43 16.60
N ARG A 15 25.45 -19.50 17.43
CA ARG A 15 24.69 -18.33 16.96
C ARG A 15 25.55 -17.65 15.91
N ARG A 16 25.21 -17.86 14.64
CA ARG A 16 25.64 -17.01 13.53
C ARG A 16 25.17 -15.60 13.89
N THR A 17 26.06 -14.79 14.43
CA THR A 17 25.86 -13.34 14.48
C THR A 17 25.81 -12.89 13.03
N SER A 18 24.59 -12.72 12.53
CA SER A 18 24.36 -12.06 11.26
C SER A 18 25.03 -10.70 11.35
N VAL A 19 26.10 -10.51 10.57
CA VAL A 19 26.70 -9.20 10.34
C VAL A 19 25.58 -8.28 9.87
N VAL A 20 25.15 -7.37 10.75
CA VAL A 20 24.12 -6.37 10.47
C VAL A 20 24.70 -5.48 9.39
N LYS A 21 24.20 -5.61 8.15
CA LYS A 21 24.47 -4.64 7.10
C LYS A 21 23.93 -3.30 7.58
N THR A 22 24.78 -2.28 7.62
CA THR A 22 24.48 -0.91 8.04
C THR A 22 23.61 -0.17 7.00
N THR A 23 22.46 -0.75 6.63
CA THR A 23 21.53 -0.25 5.62
C THR A 23 20.12 -0.69 6.01
N ASP A 24 19.22 0.28 6.26
CA ASP A 24 17.78 0.10 6.56
C ASP A 24 17.43 -0.29 8.00
N ASN A 25 17.64 0.64 8.94
CA ASN A 25 17.03 0.53 10.27
C ASN A 25 15.51 0.80 10.16
N LEU A 26 14.72 -0.21 9.83
CA LEU A 26 13.24 -0.12 9.77
C LEU A 26 12.67 0.58 11.01
N HIS A 27 13.17 0.24 12.20
CA HIS A 27 12.76 0.88 13.45
C HIS A 27 12.99 2.40 13.47
N GLU A 28 14.08 2.87 12.86
CA GLU A 28 14.36 4.31 12.76
C GLU A 28 13.40 5.00 11.79
N HIS A 29 13.12 4.38 10.64
CA HIS A 29 12.15 4.90 9.69
C HIS A 29 10.76 5.00 10.34
N LEU A 30 10.32 3.95 11.02
CA LEU A 30 9.03 3.94 11.72
C LEU A 30 8.94 5.01 12.80
N LYS A 31 10.00 5.21 13.60
CA LYS A 31 10.04 6.31 14.59
C LYS A 31 9.85 7.67 13.95
N LYS A 32 10.50 7.92 12.82
CA LYS A 32 10.41 9.19 12.09
C LYS A 32 9.03 9.38 11.47
N ILE A 33 8.46 8.32 10.89
CA ILE A 33 7.08 8.37 10.38
C ILE A 33 6.09 8.65 11.50
N LEU A 34 6.25 8.02 12.67
CA LEU A 34 5.40 8.30 13.84
C LEU A 34 5.53 9.76 14.32
N SER A 35 6.70 10.39 14.17
CA SER A 35 6.90 11.78 14.60
C SER A 35 6.15 12.83 13.78
N ILE A 36 5.69 12.49 12.57
CA ILE A 36 4.90 13.39 11.72
C ILE A 36 3.39 13.21 11.88
N LEU A 37 2.94 12.25 12.71
CA LEU A 37 1.52 12.06 12.98
C LEU A 37 1.01 13.14 13.94
N ARG A 38 -0.25 13.52 13.76
CA ARG A 38 -0.97 14.27 14.79
C ARG A 38 -1.17 13.38 16.02
N PHE A 39 -1.28 14.01 17.18
CA PHE A 39 -1.46 13.31 18.46
C PHE A 39 -2.68 12.39 18.53
N GLU A 40 -3.77 12.76 17.86
CA GLU A 40 -5.04 12.01 17.86
C GLU A 40 -5.08 10.88 16.81
N ASP A 41 -4.10 10.86 15.90
CA ASP A 41 -4.10 9.97 14.76
C ASP A 41 -3.25 8.73 15.06
N TYR A 42 -3.61 7.61 14.43
CA TYR A 42 -2.89 6.36 14.59
C TYR A 42 -2.70 5.64 13.25
N ILE A 43 -1.61 4.88 13.16
CA ILE A 43 -1.31 4.04 12.00
C ILE A 43 -2.09 2.73 12.16
N LYS A 44 -3.05 2.47 11.27
CA LYS A 44 -3.71 1.16 11.17
C LYS A 44 -2.82 0.11 10.52
N LEU A 45 -2.10 0.53 9.50
CA LEU A 45 -1.19 -0.33 8.75
C LEU A 45 -0.13 0.55 8.10
N ILE A 46 1.10 0.04 8.05
CA ILE A 46 2.15 0.60 7.22
C ILE A 46 2.86 -0.53 6.49
N VAL A 47 3.06 -0.37 5.18
CA VAL A 47 3.79 -1.32 4.34
C VAL A 47 4.86 -0.60 3.55
N LYS A 48 6.02 -1.26 3.37
CA LYS A 48 7.06 -0.77 2.46
C LYS A 48 6.66 -1.11 1.02
N LEU A 49 6.86 -0.14 0.12
CA LEU A 49 6.63 -0.31 -1.30
C LEU A 49 7.95 -0.57 -2.03
N GLU A 50 7.84 -1.21 -3.18
CA GLU A 50 8.87 -1.22 -4.20
C GLU A 50 9.12 0.20 -4.70
N ASN A 51 10.36 0.45 -5.11
CA ASN A 51 10.75 1.74 -5.65
C ASN A 51 10.91 1.61 -7.17
N PRO A 52 10.10 2.30 -7.99
CA PRO A 52 10.19 2.24 -9.45
C PRO A 52 11.57 2.63 -9.98
N ALA A 53 12.24 3.57 -9.30
CA ALA A 53 13.61 3.95 -9.57
C ALA A 53 14.45 3.77 -8.29
N PRO A 54 15.04 2.58 -8.04
CA PRO A 54 15.80 2.32 -6.83
C PRO A 54 16.95 3.32 -6.67
N ARG A 55 16.90 4.14 -5.61
CA ARG A 55 18.00 5.03 -5.22
C ARG A 55 18.52 4.66 -3.84
N PRO A 56 19.82 4.82 -3.58
CA PRO A 56 20.38 4.57 -2.25
C PRO A 56 19.65 5.40 -1.19
N PHE A 57 19.32 4.75 -0.07
CA PHE A 57 18.71 5.38 1.09
C PHE A 57 17.36 6.05 0.83
N TRP A 58 16.64 5.66 -0.21
CA TRP A 58 15.28 6.12 -0.48
C TRP A 58 14.29 4.97 -0.34
N HIS A 59 13.36 5.11 0.61
CA HIS A 59 12.37 4.11 0.93
C HIS A 59 10.97 4.70 0.85
N ARG A 60 10.07 3.96 0.20
CA ARG A 60 8.67 4.34 0.04
C ARG A 60 7.81 3.52 0.99
N TYR A 61 6.90 4.18 1.68
CA TYR A 61 5.94 3.54 2.57
C TYR A 61 4.52 3.99 2.22
N LEU A 62 3.59 3.04 2.25
CA LEU A 62 2.17 3.32 2.24
C LEU A 62 1.64 3.14 3.65
N ALA A 63 1.03 4.17 4.22
CA ALA A 63 0.45 4.12 5.56
C ALA A 63 -1.05 4.44 5.49
N ILE A 64 -1.85 3.66 6.21
CA ILE A 64 -3.26 3.95 6.45
C ILE A 64 -3.31 4.62 7.82
N ILE A 65 -3.61 5.91 7.81
CA ILE A 65 -3.75 6.71 9.02
C ILE A 65 -5.23 6.81 9.33
N SER A 66 -5.60 6.72 10.59
CA SER A 66 -6.98 6.86 11.03
C SER A 66 -7.09 7.71 12.27
N THR A 67 -8.25 8.31 12.41
CA THR A 67 -8.62 9.11 13.58
C THR A 67 -10.11 8.91 13.85
N VAL A 68 -10.54 9.24 15.06
CA VAL A 68 -11.97 9.32 15.36
C VAL A 68 -12.39 10.76 15.07
N GLY A 69 -13.15 10.94 13.99
CA GLY A 69 -13.59 12.25 13.54
C GLY A 69 -14.54 12.93 14.53
N THR A 70 -14.82 14.21 14.28
CA THR A 70 -15.71 15.03 15.11
C THR A 70 -17.14 14.46 15.23
N LEU A 71 -17.56 13.63 14.27
CA LEU A 71 -18.83 12.93 14.25
C LEU A 71 -18.82 11.61 15.03
N GLY A 72 -17.73 11.31 15.75
CA GLY A 72 -17.55 10.08 16.54
C GLY A 72 -17.35 8.83 15.67
N SER A 73 -17.14 9.00 14.37
CA SER A 73 -16.90 7.93 13.43
C SER A 73 -15.45 7.91 12.97
N GLU A 74 -14.95 6.72 12.68
CA GLU A 74 -13.60 6.56 12.17
C GLU A 74 -13.46 7.14 10.77
N GLU A 75 -12.41 7.93 10.56
CA GLU A 75 -12.03 8.53 9.30
C GLU A 75 -10.63 8.05 8.95
N SER A 76 -10.38 7.72 7.68
CA SER A 76 -9.13 7.11 7.25
C SER A 76 -8.57 7.79 6.01
N ILE A 77 -7.27 8.03 6.01
CA ILE A 77 -6.53 8.48 4.82
C ILE A 77 -5.42 7.51 4.48
N ILE A 78 -4.98 7.56 3.23
CA ILE A 78 -3.80 6.87 2.73
C ILE A 78 -2.71 7.92 2.54
N LEU A 79 -1.57 7.69 3.19
CA LEU A 79 -0.36 8.48 3.01
C LEU A 79 0.68 7.68 2.23
N GLY A 80 1.20 8.28 1.17
CA GLY A 80 2.45 7.88 0.54
C GLY A 80 3.59 8.67 1.16
N LEU A 81 4.57 7.98 1.73
CA LEU A 81 5.67 8.56 2.48
C LEU A 81 7.00 8.16 1.86
N ASP A 82 7.88 9.15 1.71
CA ASP A 82 9.26 8.95 1.30
C ASP A 82 10.19 9.20 2.49
N VAL A 83 10.99 8.20 2.83
CA VAL A 83 12.08 8.33 3.81
C VAL A 83 13.38 8.38 3.03
N GLN A 84 14.10 9.50 3.14
CA GLN A 84 15.41 9.65 2.52
C GLN A 84 16.43 10.29 3.46
N LYS A 85 17.58 9.63 3.64
CA LYS A 85 18.67 10.11 4.53
C LYS A 85 18.18 10.52 5.93
N GLY A 86 17.09 9.89 6.38
CA GLY A 86 16.51 10.17 7.68
C GLY A 86 15.53 11.34 7.75
N GLU A 87 15.12 11.92 6.64
CA GLU A 87 14.00 12.86 6.54
C GLU A 87 12.76 12.14 6.00
N VAL A 88 11.58 12.54 6.47
CA VAL A 88 10.28 12.01 6.01
C VAL A 88 9.57 13.10 5.24
N THR A 89 9.16 12.77 4.03
CA THR A 89 8.42 13.66 3.13
C THR A 89 7.15 12.98 2.66
N VAL A 90 6.13 13.78 2.36
CA VAL A 90 4.83 13.31 1.91
C VAL A 90 4.79 13.29 0.39
N GLY A 91 4.55 12.11 -0.17
CA GLY A 91 4.43 11.89 -1.60
C GLY A 91 2.98 11.84 -2.10
N LEU A 92 2.06 11.43 -1.23
CA LEU A 92 0.64 11.30 -1.54
C LEU A 92 -0.19 11.48 -0.28
N VAL A 93 -1.31 12.20 -0.39
CA VAL A 93 -2.34 12.32 0.64
C VAL A 93 -3.68 12.03 -0.02
N LEU A 94 -4.34 10.95 0.38
CA LEU A 94 -5.57 10.49 -0.27
C LEU A 94 -6.65 10.14 0.77
N PRO A 95 -7.79 10.87 0.83
CA PRO A 95 -8.88 10.50 1.71
C PRO A 95 -9.57 9.22 1.22
N ILE A 96 -9.94 8.33 2.15
CA ILE A 96 -10.75 7.16 1.83
C ILE A 96 -12.22 7.60 1.90
N LEU A 97 -12.80 7.79 0.72
CA LEU A 97 -14.18 8.24 0.53
C LEU A 97 -15.05 7.09 -0.02
N GLN A 98 -16.37 7.28 0.00
CA GLN A 98 -17.32 6.23 -0.38
C GLN A 98 -17.18 5.72 -1.83
N ASP A 99 -16.64 6.57 -2.71
CA ASP A 99 -16.42 6.32 -4.14
C ASP A 99 -15.04 5.73 -4.46
N MET A 100 -14.19 5.52 -3.45
CA MET A 100 -12.92 4.82 -3.62
C MET A 100 -13.16 3.33 -3.82
N ALA A 101 -12.45 2.75 -4.80
CA ALA A 101 -12.40 1.31 -5.03
C ALA A 101 -10.95 0.81 -5.05
N ILE A 102 -10.74 -0.43 -4.64
CA ILE A 102 -9.46 -1.12 -4.70
C ILE A 102 -9.57 -2.36 -5.58
N LYS A 103 -8.57 -2.62 -6.41
CA LYS A 103 -8.47 -3.83 -7.25
C LYS A 103 -7.05 -4.39 -7.21
N LEU A 104 -6.89 -5.69 -7.27
CA LEU A 104 -5.57 -6.30 -7.45
C LEU A 104 -5.05 -6.04 -8.85
N ASP A 105 -3.74 -5.90 -8.96
CA ASP A 105 -3.01 -5.80 -10.22
C ASP A 105 -2.23 -7.09 -10.44
N GLY A 106 -2.28 -7.63 -11.66
CA GLY A 106 -1.75 -8.97 -11.98
C GLY A 106 -0.25 -9.16 -11.75
N ASP A 107 0.49 -8.06 -11.55
CA ASP A 107 1.94 -8.01 -11.37
C ASP A 107 2.36 -7.81 -9.89
N GLY A 108 1.61 -8.39 -8.95
CA GLY A 108 1.94 -8.32 -7.52
C GLY A 108 1.64 -6.97 -6.85
N GLY A 109 0.82 -6.13 -7.49
CA GLY A 109 0.40 -4.83 -6.98
C GLY A 109 -1.10 -4.73 -6.71
N PHE A 110 -1.55 -3.52 -6.40
CA PHE A 110 -2.97 -3.17 -6.36
C PHE A 110 -3.19 -1.73 -6.85
N LYS A 111 -4.38 -1.48 -7.40
CA LYS A 111 -4.84 -0.19 -7.89
C LYS A 111 -5.84 0.41 -6.92
N LEU A 112 -5.67 1.68 -6.60
CA LEU A 112 -6.69 2.50 -5.96
C LEU A 112 -7.33 3.40 -6.99
N ILE A 113 -8.64 3.27 -7.13
CA ILE A 113 -9.45 3.98 -8.10
C ILE A 113 -10.24 5.02 -7.34
N THR A 114 -10.04 6.28 -7.71
CA THR A 114 -10.84 7.42 -7.26
C THR A 114 -11.63 7.98 -8.44
N LYS A 115 -12.50 8.98 -8.21
CA LYS A 115 -13.24 9.64 -9.29
C LYS A 115 -12.34 10.25 -10.37
N THR A 116 -11.16 10.71 -10.01
CA THR A 116 -10.28 11.48 -10.90
C THR A 116 -9.07 10.69 -11.37
N THR A 117 -8.61 9.73 -10.57
CA THR A 117 -7.26 9.18 -10.70
C THR A 117 -7.22 7.71 -10.28
N VAL A 118 -6.37 6.94 -10.97
CA VAL A 118 -5.97 5.60 -10.58
C VAL A 118 -4.53 5.63 -10.08
N TYR A 119 -4.29 5.12 -8.87
CA TYR A 119 -2.97 5.01 -8.25
C TYR A 119 -2.53 3.55 -8.20
N LEU A 120 -1.28 3.27 -8.54
CA LEU A 120 -0.70 1.93 -8.49
C LEU A 120 0.29 1.80 -7.33
N PHE A 121 0.16 0.73 -6.56
CA PHE A 121 1.11 0.41 -5.49
C PHE A 121 1.60 -1.02 -5.61
N LYS A 122 2.90 -1.20 -5.43
CA LYS A 122 3.57 -2.52 -5.40
C LYS A 122 4.23 -2.72 -4.04
N PRO A 123 3.58 -3.39 -3.08
CA PRO A 123 4.21 -3.73 -1.80
C PRO A 123 5.34 -4.75 -1.97
N ILE A 124 6.38 -4.68 -1.14
CA ILE A 124 7.59 -5.52 -1.27
C ILE A 124 7.37 -7.03 -1.09
N SER A 125 6.16 -7.47 -0.75
CA SER A 125 5.83 -8.89 -0.57
C SER A 125 4.33 -9.15 -0.73
N VAL A 126 3.98 -10.39 -1.08
CA VAL A 126 2.59 -10.86 -1.16
C VAL A 126 1.85 -10.68 0.17
N GLN A 127 2.55 -10.89 1.30
CA GLN A 127 1.95 -10.71 2.63
C GLN A 127 1.63 -9.23 2.90
N ALA A 128 2.53 -8.31 2.50
CA ALA A 128 2.29 -6.88 2.61
C ALA A 128 1.17 -6.42 1.65
N LEU A 129 1.10 -6.99 0.44
CA LEU A 129 0.03 -6.78 -0.52
C LEU A 129 -1.34 -7.11 0.08
N TRP A 130 -1.51 -8.33 0.60
CA TRP A 130 -2.78 -8.74 1.18
C TRP A 130 -3.14 -7.94 2.42
N ALA A 131 -2.16 -7.62 3.28
CA ALA A 131 -2.40 -6.77 4.45
C ALA A 131 -2.92 -5.39 4.04
N ALA A 132 -2.27 -4.73 3.08
CA ALA A 132 -2.68 -3.43 2.55
C ALA A 132 -4.06 -3.50 1.90
N HIS A 133 -4.29 -4.49 1.04
CA HIS A 133 -5.55 -4.67 0.36
C HIS A 133 -6.71 -4.81 1.36
N GLN A 134 -6.59 -5.71 2.34
CA GLN A 134 -7.66 -5.94 3.32
C GLN A 134 -7.92 -4.70 4.19
N ALA A 135 -6.87 -4.03 4.66
CA ALA A 135 -7.03 -2.84 5.49
C ALA A 135 -7.72 -1.70 4.73
N ILE A 136 -7.41 -1.52 3.44
CA ILE A 136 -8.07 -0.53 2.59
C ILE A 136 -9.53 -0.92 2.29
N VAL A 137 -9.82 -2.20 1.99
CA VAL A 137 -11.21 -2.68 1.81
C VAL A 137 -12.06 -2.37 3.05
N ILE A 138 -11.53 -2.63 4.25
CA ILE A 138 -12.24 -2.35 5.51
C ILE A 138 -12.51 -0.86 5.64
N ALA A 139 -11.50 0.00 5.40
CA ALA A 139 -11.68 1.44 5.46
C ALA A 139 -12.68 1.96 4.41
N CYS A 140 -12.69 1.41 3.19
CA CYS A 140 -13.66 1.75 2.15
C CYS A 140 -15.10 1.40 2.59
N ARG A 141 -15.30 0.24 3.23
CA ARG A 141 -16.62 -0.15 3.79
C ARG A 141 -17.10 0.83 4.85
N VAL A 142 -16.20 1.30 5.72
CA VAL A 142 -16.53 2.35 6.72
C VAL A 142 -16.94 3.63 6.00
N ALA A 143 -16.17 4.07 5.01
CA ALA A 143 -16.46 5.29 4.24
C ALA A 143 -17.81 5.22 3.51
N GLN A 144 -18.15 4.06 2.94
CA GLN A 144 -19.45 3.81 2.29
C GLN A 144 -20.60 3.82 3.30
N THR A 145 -20.44 3.13 4.44
CA THR A 145 -21.46 3.08 5.50
C THR A 145 -21.76 4.47 6.07
N ARG A 146 -20.74 5.34 6.12
CA ARG A 146 -20.85 6.72 6.61
C ARG A 146 -21.10 7.76 5.51
N ALA A 147 -21.23 7.33 4.25
CA ALA A 147 -21.43 8.21 3.10
C ALA A 147 -20.40 9.36 2.99
N TYR A 148 -19.14 9.09 3.30
CA TYR A 148 -18.07 10.09 3.23
C TYR A 148 -17.86 10.57 1.79
N HIS A 149 -17.82 11.88 1.61
CA HIS A 149 -17.62 12.53 0.32
C HIS A 149 -16.73 13.76 0.47
N ALA A 150 -16.06 14.17 -0.62
CA ALA A 150 -15.05 15.22 -0.59
C ALA A 150 -15.55 16.60 -0.11
N ARG A 151 -16.86 16.88 -0.26
CA ARG A 151 -17.52 18.11 0.21
C ARG A 151 -18.23 17.94 1.57
N GLY A 152 -18.01 16.81 2.23
CA GLY A 152 -18.62 16.50 3.51
C GLY A 152 -17.90 17.17 4.69
N LEU A 153 -18.36 16.84 5.89
CA LEU A 153 -17.78 17.33 7.15
C LEU A 153 -16.71 16.39 7.74
N SER A 154 -16.40 15.29 7.04
CA SER A 154 -15.35 14.35 7.45
C SER A 154 -13.99 14.72 6.83
N HIS A 155 -12.92 14.16 7.39
CA HIS A 155 -11.54 14.36 6.93
C HIS A 155 -11.05 15.80 6.96
N THR A 156 -11.64 16.67 7.79
CA THR A 156 -11.24 18.09 7.93
C THR A 156 -9.78 18.26 8.37
N TRP A 157 -9.21 17.22 8.97
CA TRP A 157 -7.82 17.12 9.42
C TRP A 157 -6.81 16.83 8.31
N ILE A 158 -7.25 16.46 7.09
CA ILE A 158 -6.36 16.12 5.97
C ILE A 158 -5.44 17.27 5.55
N THR A 159 -5.86 18.50 5.81
CA THR A 159 -5.09 19.72 5.54
C THR A 159 -3.78 19.77 6.33
N TYR A 160 -3.73 19.14 7.52
CA TYR A 160 -2.49 18.99 8.28
C TYR A 160 -1.44 18.23 7.47
N TYR A 161 -1.77 17.03 6.99
CA TYR A 161 -0.83 16.22 6.20
C TYR A 161 -0.51 16.85 4.86
N SER A 162 -1.45 17.60 4.29
CA SER A 162 -1.26 18.38 3.07
C SER A 162 -0.40 19.64 3.29
N SER A 163 -0.05 19.99 4.52
CA SER A 163 0.84 21.11 4.87
C SER A 163 2.26 20.67 5.25
N LEU A 164 2.49 19.35 5.37
CA LEU A 164 3.82 18.80 5.65
C LEU A 164 4.74 18.96 4.44
N ALA A 165 6.04 18.78 4.67
CA ALA A 165 7.04 18.82 3.61
C ALA A 165 6.75 17.72 2.56
N PHE A 166 6.48 18.15 1.33
CA PHE A 166 6.27 17.24 0.21
C PHE A 166 7.59 16.73 -0.37
N SER A 167 7.53 15.55 -0.97
CA SER A 167 8.65 14.97 -1.71
C SER A 167 9.05 15.83 -2.91
N ASP A 168 10.27 15.66 -3.40
CA ASP A 168 10.74 16.36 -4.61
C ASP A 168 9.81 16.10 -5.82
N PRO A 169 9.73 17.03 -6.79
CA PRO A 169 8.81 16.91 -7.94
C PRO A 169 8.90 15.58 -8.70
N GLN A 170 10.10 15.02 -8.83
CA GLN A 170 10.29 13.72 -9.47
C GLN A 170 9.64 12.57 -8.68
N LYS A 171 9.80 12.56 -7.34
CA LYS A 171 9.18 11.55 -6.49
C LYS A 171 7.66 11.70 -6.49
N LEU A 172 7.16 12.94 -6.44
CA LEU A 172 5.73 13.23 -6.56
C LEU A 172 5.17 12.72 -7.88
N TYR A 173 5.88 12.92 -8.99
CA TYR A 173 5.50 12.34 -10.27
C TYR A 173 5.40 10.82 -10.18
N GLU A 174 6.34 10.14 -9.53
CA GLU A 174 6.30 8.68 -9.33
C GLU A 174 5.20 8.21 -8.35
N TRP A 175 4.65 9.07 -7.48
CA TRP A 175 3.45 8.78 -6.68
C TRP A 175 2.16 8.94 -7.49
N ASN A 176 2.16 9.86 -8.44
CA ASN A 176 0.99 10.22 -9.26
C ASN A 176 0.99 9.57 -10.65
N LYS A 177 2.03 8.79 -10.99
CA LYS A 177 2.14 8.11 -12.27
C LYS A 177 0.97 7.12 -12.41
N MET A 178 0.03 7.47 -13.28
CA MET A 178 -0.97 6.53 -13.77
C MET A 178 -0.26 5.60 -14.75
N GLU A 179 -0.55 4.30 -14.68
CA GLU A 179 -0.18 3.41 -15.79
C GLU A 179 -1.12 3.73 -16.97
N ASP A 180 -0.54 3.89 -18.15
CA ASP A 180 -1.30 4.23 -19.36
C ASP A 180 -2.44 3.21 -19.53
N ILE A 181 -3.65 3.72 -19.67
CA ILE A 181 -4.91 2.94 -19.78
C ILE A 181 -4.91 2.03 -21.02
N GLU A 182 -3.88 2.11 -21.87
CA GLU A 182 -3.74 1.36 -23.12
C GLU A 182 -3.56 -0.16 -22.91
N ASP A 183 -3.12 -0.63 -21.73
CA ASP A 183 -3.03 -2.08 -21.44
C ASP A 183 -4.35 -2.70 -20.94
N MET A 184 -5.40 -1.90 -20.73
CA MET A 184 -6.75 -2.37 -20.36
C MET A 184 -7.60 -2.80 -21.57
N GLY A 185 -7.14 -2.56 -22.79
CA GLY A 185 -7.88 -2.84 -24.03
C GLY A 185 -7.68 -4.23 -24.64
N ARG A 186 -6.77 -5.07 -24.11
CA ARG A 186 -6.45 -6.38 -24.71
C ARG A 186 -7.34 -7.55 -24.29
N ALA A 187 -8.37 -7.30 -23.49
CA ALA A 187 -9.48 -8.23 -23.35
C ALA A 187 -10.59 -7.88 -24.35
N THR A 188 -10.28 -7.95 -25.66
CA THR A 188 -11.33 -8.06 -26.68
C THR A 188 -12.14 -9.34 -26.40
N PRO A 189 -13.46 -9.26 -26.15
CA PRO A 189 -14.28 -10.47 -26.17
C PRO A 189 -14.20 -11.03 -27.59
N GLN A 190 -13.80 -12.29 -27.73
CA GLN A 190 -13.84 -12.95 -29.02
C GLN A 190 -15.30 -12.95 -29.51
N PRO A 191 -15.58 -12.52 -30.75
CA PRO A 191 -16.89 -12.71 -31.33
C PRO A 191 -17.19 -14.20 -31.34
N VAL A 192 -18.28 -14.59 -30.67
CA VAL A 192 -18.82 -15.94 -30.80
C VAL A 192 -19.25 -16.09 -32.26
N GLU A 193 -18.49 -16.85 -33.05
CA GLU A 193 -18.90 -17.23 -34.39
C GLU A 193 -20.13 -18.14 -34.26
N LEU A 194 -21.30 -17.56 -34.55
CA LEU A 194 -22.54 -18.28 -34.70
C LEU A 194 -22.48 -19.02 -36.05
N SER A 195 -22.10 -20.30 -36.02
CA SER A 195 -22.19 -21.16 -37.20
C SER A 195 -23.66 -21.46 -37.51
N SER A 196 -24.23 -20.72 -38.45
CA SER A 196 -25.44 -21.11 -39.16
C SER A 196 -25.05 -22.00 -40.33
N THR A 197 -25.07 -23.32 -40.16
CA THR A 197 -25.16 -24.23 -41.30
C THR A 197 -26.63 -24.44 -41.62
N VAL A 198 -27.14 -23.62 -42.54
CA VAL A 198 -28.29 -23.97 -43.37
C VAL A 198 -27.70 -24.60 -44.61
N ASP A 199 -27.80 -25.92 -44.73
CA ASP A 199 -27.68 -26.59 -46.02
C ASP A 199 -29.08 -27.09 -46.38
N ASP A 200 -29.74 -26.29 -47.20
CA ASP A 200 -30.87 -26.68 -48.05
C ASP A 200 -30.30 -27.20 -49.39
N ASN A 201 -30.94 -28.25 -49.91
CA ASN A 201 -30.90 -28.79 -51.29
C ASN A 201 -29.62 -29.57 -51.68
N GLU A 202 -29.66 -30.68 -52.41
CA GLU A 202 -30.66 -31.32 -53.29
C GLU A 202 -30.32 -32.83 -53.40
#